data_AF-A0A0L8GD41-F1
#
_entry.id   AF-A0A0L8GD41-F1
#
_cell.length_a   1.000
_cell.length_b   1.000
_cell.length_c   1.000
_cell.angle_alpha   90.00
_cell.angle_beta   90.00
_cell.angle_gamma   90.00
#
_symmetry.space_group_name_H-M   'P 1'
#
loop_
_entity.id
_entity.type
_entity.pdbx_description
1 polymer ?
#
loop_
_entity_poly.entity_id
_entity_poly.type
_entity_poly.pdbx_seq_one_letter_code
_entity_poly.pdbx_strand_id
1 'polypeptide(L)'
;FSLNSFTFSLLQLWYKPEVLYKAWDHFVGSSMSMDSSLFRYDLVDVTRNSLQILHYFLYKKMVENYITRDLNAFTGTSQSLLSLLLDLDTLLLSDPHFLLGKWLEDAKSLGYIDQEKKLYEYNARNQVTLWGPDGEIVDYASKQWSGLLKNYYYPRWKLFVDMLKADLTNTTSFSQAKYDQQVLETVEKPFTFDRSTFPTEPQGDSLKLVRNLYTKYRPITVQLLNEKSYY
;
A
#
# COMPACT_ATOMS: atom_id res chain seq x y z
N PHE A 1 1.66 -0.17 12.45
CA PHE A 1 0.23 0.21 12.48
C PHE A 1 -0.21 0.32 13.93
N SER A 2 -1.15 1.22 14.27
CA SER A 2 -1.59 1.35 15.65
C SER A 2 -3.10 1.58 15.76
N LEU A 3 -3.69 1.17 16.88
CA LEU A 3 -5.03 1.64 17.29
C LEU A 3 -4.95 3.01 17.99
N ASN A 4 -3.76 3.43 18.45
CA ASN A 4 -3.53 4.70 19.16
C ASN A 4 -3.14 5.86 18.23
N SER A 5 -2.93 5.62 16.94
CA SER A 5 -2.77 6.67 15.92
C SER A 5 -4.01 7.57 15.76
N PHE A 6 -5.08 7.31 16.52
CA PHE A 6 -6.25 8.18 16.65
C PHE A 6 -6.03 9.37 17.59
N THR A 7 -5.03 9.33 18.48
CA THR A 7 -4.77 10.44 19.42
C THR A 7 -3.67 11.41 18.99
N PHE A 8 -2.75 11.02 18.10
CA PHE A 8 -1.76 11.94 17.52
C PHE A 8 -1.47 11.58 16.06
N SER A 9 -1.72 12.54 15.17
CA SER A 9 -1.40 12.54 13.74
C SER A 9 -2.15 11.49 12.90
N LEU A 10 -3.48 11.66 12.78
CA LEU A 10 -4.15 11.26 11.54
C LEU A 10 -3.47 11.95 10.35
N LEU A 11 -3.49 11.31 9.18
CA LEU A 11 -3.09 11.95 7.93
C LEU A 11 -4.05 13.13 7.71
N GLN A 12 -3.71 14.29 8.28
CA GLN A 12 -4.48 15.51 8.13
C GLN A 12 -4.21 15.97 6.71
N LEU A 13 -5.07 15.52 5.80
CA LEU A 13 -4.97 15.93 4.41
C LEU A 13 -5.06 17.46 4.38
N TRP A 14 -4.00 18.09 3.90
CA TRP A 14 -3.93 19.53 3.68
C TRP A 14 -4.84 20.01 2.54
N TYR A 15 -5.63 19.11 1.94
CA TYR A 15 -6.59 19.36 0.87
C TYR A 15 -7.85 18.53 1.08
N LYS A 16 -8.95 18.92 0.41
CA LYS A 16 -10.18 18.13 0.37
C LYS A 16 -10.03 16.95 -0.59
N PRO A 17 -10.21 15.68 -0.17
CA PRO A 17 -10.10 14.50 -1.03
C PRO A 17 -10.91 14.58 -2.32
N GLU A 18 -12.07 15.24 -2.28
CA GLU A 18 -12.94 15.46 -3.43
C GLU A 18 -12.22 16.14 -4.61
N VAL A 19 -11.24 17.01 -4.35
CA VAL A 19 -10.46 17.68 -5.39
C VAL A 19 -9.60 16.66 -6.15
N LEU A 20 -8.93 15.76 -5.43
CA LEU A 20 -8.14 14.68 -6.04
C LEU A 20 -9.04 13.74 -6.85
N TYR A 21 -10.19 13.35 -6.32
CA TYR A 21 -11.09 12.45 -7.05
C TYR A 21 -11.70 13.10 -8.29
N LYS A 22 -11.98 14.41 -8.29
CA LYS A 22 -12.37 15.14 -9.50
C LYS A 22 -11.25 15.17 -10.54
N ALA A 23 -10.00 15.37 -10.11
CA ALA A 23 -8.86 15.25 -11.01
C ALA A 23 -8.79 13.84 -11.62
N TRP A 24 -8.97 12.80 -10.80
CA TRP A 24 -9.02 11.41 -11.28
C TRP A 24 -10.13 11.18 -12.32
N ASP A 25 -11.33 11.74 -12.10
CA ASP A 25 -12.45 11.68 -13.07
C ASP A 25 -12.05 12.27 -14.43
N HIS A 26 -11.39 13.44 -14.43
CA HIS A 26 -10.93 14.10 -15.66
C HIS A 26 -9.82 13.33 -16.37
N PHE A 27 -8.87 12.77 -15.62
CA PHE A 27 -7.79 11.94 -16.16
C PHE A 27 -8.36 10.67 -16.83
N VAL A 28 -9.26 9.96 -16.15
CA VAL A 28 -9.91 8.77 -16.72
C VAL A 28 -10.78 9.12 -17.94
N GLY A 29 -11.53 10.22 -17.89
CA GLY A 29 -12.33 10.70 -19.01
C GLY A 29 -11.49 11.06 -20.24
N SER A 30 -10.29 11.61 -20.04
CA SER A 30 -9.36 11.98 -21.13
C SER A 30 -8.61 10.78 -21.73
N SER A 31 -8.61 9.63 -21.04
CA SER A 31 -7.89 8.42 -21.47
C SER A 31 -8.37 7.82 -22.80
N MET A 32 -9.51 8.27 -23.34
CA MET A 32 -10.00 7.83 -24.65
C MET A 32 -9.29 8.52 -25.82
N SER A 33 -8.77 9.73 -25.61
CA SER A 33 -8.17 10.57 -26.64
C SER A 33 -6.70 10.92 -26.38
N MET A 34 -6.19 10.65 -25.18
CA MET A 34 -4.80 10.88 -24.79
C MET A 34 -4.12 9.56 -24.46
N ASP A 35 -2.96 9.33 -25.09
CA ASP A 35 -2.23 8.07 -24.93
C ASP A 35 -0.70 8.21 -25.03
N SER A 36 -0.16 9.37 -24.63
CA SER A 36 1.30 9.53 -24.55
C SER A 36 1.86 8.82 -23.32
N SER A 37 3.15 8.46 -23.35
CA SER A 37 3.83 7.85 -22.20
C SER A 37 3.77 8.72 -20.95
N LEU A 38 3.91 10.05 -21.10
CA LEU A 38 3.80 11.01 -19.99
C LEU A 38 2.38 11.03 -19.42
N PHE A 39 1.35 11.02 -20.27
CA PHE A 39 -0.03 10.96 -19.81
C PHE A 39 -0.33 9.64 -19.09
N ARG A 40 0.18 8.50 -19.58
CA ARG A 40 0.03 7.21 -18.91
C ARG A 40 0.66 7.21 -17.52
N TYR A 41 1.84 7.78 -17.38
CA TYR A 41 2.50 7.93 -16.07
C TYR A 41 1.63 8.73 -15.10
N ASP A 42 1.18 9.93 -15.50
CA ASP A 42 0.34 10.79 -14.65
C ASP A 42 -1.00 10.11 -14.32
N LEU A 43 -1.59 9.40 -15.28
CA LEU A 43 -2.84 8.66 -15.07
C LEU A 43 -2.66 7.54 -14.03
N VAL A 44 -1.54 6.80 -14.09
CA VAL A 44 -1.20 5.78 -13.09
C VAL A 44 -0.96 6.43 -11.73
N ASP A 45 -0.23 7.54 -11.65
CA ASP A 45 0.11 8.20 -10.39
C ASP A 45 -1.12 8.83 -9.70
N VAL A 46 -1.99 9.51 -10.47
CA VAL A 46 -3.25 10.07 -9.94
C VAL A 46 -4.19 8.94 -9.48
N THR A 47 -4.24 7.82 -10.21
CA THR A 47 -5.00 6.64 -9.79
C THR A 47 -4.44 6.06 -8.51
N ARG A 48 -3.11 5.85 -8.44
CA ARG A 48 -2.41 5.38 -7.23
C ARG A 48 -2.71 6.29 -6.04
N ASN A 49 -2.60 7.61 -6.19
CA ASN A 49 -2.86 8.54 -5.10
C ASN A 49 -4.32 8.54 -4.67
N SER A 50 -5.27 8.48 -5.62
CA SER A 50 -6.70 8.37 -5.30
C SER A 50 -6.99 7.11 -4.48
N LEU A 51 -6.42 5.98 -4.86
CA LEU A 51 -6.58 4.72 -4.13
C LEU A 51 -5.86 4.73 -2.78
N GLN A 52 -4.72 5.42 -2.64
CA GLN A 52 -4.07 5.64 -1.35
C GLN A 52 -4.98 6.41 -0.37
N ILE A 53 -5.68 7.45 -0.85
CA ILE A 53 -6.63 8.20 -0.03
C ILE A 53 -7.84 7.32 0.34
N LEU A 54 -8.35 6.52 -0.60
CA LEU A 54 -9.40 5.55 -0.31
C LEU A 54 -8.96 4.52 0.75
N HIS A 55 -7.75 3.98 0.62
CA HIS A 55 -7.17 3.03 1.59
C HIS A 55 -7.15 3.62 3.00
N TYR A 56 -6.79 4.90 3.15
CA TYR A 56 -6.85 5.60 4.44
C TYR A 56 -8.28 5.66 5.01
N PHE A 57 -9.28 5.96 4.19
CA PHE A 57 -10.68 5.96 4.65
C PHE A 57 -11.20 4.57 5.02
N LEU A 58 -10.83 3.54 4.24
CA LEU A 58 -11.14 2.15 4.57
C LEU A 58 -10.49 1.74 5.89
N TYR A 59 -9.25 2.17 6.16
CA TYR A 59 -8.58 1.91 7.43
C TYR A 59 -9.33 2.58 8.60
N LYS A 60 -9.71 3.85 8.47
CA LYS A 60 -10.54 4.53 9.49
C LYS A 60 -11.82 3.74 9.78
N LYS A 61 -12.57 3.39 8.74
CA LYS A 61 -13.83 2.63 8.87
C LYS A 61 -13.62 1.25 9.48
N MET A 62 -12.53 0.57 9.12
CA MET A 62 -12.17 -0.72 9.70
C MET A 62 -11.93 -0.60 11.21
N VAL A 63 -11.22 0.44 11.65
CA VAL A 63 -10.98 0.67 13.08
C VAL A 63 -12.26 1.09 13.80
N GLU A 64 -13.10 1.94 13.21
CA GLU A 64 -14.42 2.26 13.75
C GLU A 64 -15.24 0.98 13.99
N ASN A 65 -15.33 0.10 12.99
CA ASN A 65 -16.05 -1.17 13.11
C ASN A 65 -15.44 -2.10 14.17
N TYR A 66 -14.11 -2.08 14.33
CA TYR A 66 -13.43 -2.81 15.39
C TYR A 66 -13.80 -2.27 16.79
N ILE A 67 -13.76 -0.94 16.97
CA ILE A 67 -14.12 -0.27 18.23
C ILE A 67 -15.58 -0.52 18.60
N THR A 68 -16.49 -0.47 17.63
CA THR A 68 -17.92 -0.77 17.84
C THR A 68 -18.21 -2.27 17.91
N ARG A 69 -17.17 -3.12 17.85
CA ARG A 69 -17.24 -4.58 17.92
C ARG A 69 -18.12 -5.22 16.82
N ASP A 70 -18.33 -4.55 15.69
CA ASP A 70 -19.09 -5.09 14.55
C ASP A 70 -18.20 -6.00 13.69
N LEU A 71 -18.23 -7.31 13.98
CA LEU A 71 -17.42 -8.31 13.29
C LEU A 71 -17.72 -8.40 11.78
N ASN A 72 -18.98 -8.24 11.38
CA ASN A 72 -19.38 -8.38 9.98
C ASN A 72 -18.87 -7.17 9.18
N ALA A 73 -19.11 -5.94 9.68
CA ALA A 73 -18.64 -4.73 9.03
C ALA A 73 -17.10 -4.64 9.04
N PHE A 74 -16.45 -5.07 10.14
CA PHE A 74 -14.98 -5.18 10.22
C PHE A 74 -14.45 -6.14 9.15
N THR A 75 -15.05 -7.32 9.01
CA THR A 75 -14.60 -8.33 8.03
C THR A 75 -14.72 -7.80 6.59
N GLY A 76 -15.85 -7.16 6.25
CA GLY A 76 -16.03 -6.59 4.90
C GLY A 76 -15.07 -5.44 4.60
N THR A 77 -14.85 -4.54 5.57
CA THR A 77 -13.98 -3.37 5.38
C THR A 77 -12.50 -3.75 5.33
N SER A 78 -12.06 -4.68 6.19
CA SER A 78 -10.68 -5.17 6.18
C SER A 78 -10.36 -5.95 4.90
N GLN A 79 -11.30 -6.75 4.38
CA GLN A 79 -11.12 -7.41 3.08
C GLN A 79 -11.00 -6.40 1.93
N SER A 80 -11.80 -5.33 1.95
CA SER A 80 -11.73 -4.27 0.94
C SER A 80 -10.39 -3.53 0.99
N LEU A 81 -9.90 -3.22 2.19
CA LEU A 81 -8.58 -2.60 2.41
C LEU A 81 -7.45 -3.48 1.86
N LEU A 82 -7.46 -4.78 2.19
CA LEU A 82 -6.44 -5.73 1.74
C LEU A 82 -6.49 -5.96 0.22
N SER A 83 -7.69 -6.06 -0.37
CA SER A 83 -7.85 -6.18 -1.83
C SER A 83 -7.31 -4.96 -2.56
N LEU A 84 -7.51 -3.75 -2.01
CA LEU A 84 -7.04 -2.52 -2.62
C LEU A 84 -5.51 -2.49 -2.72
N LEU A 85 -4.78 -2.99 -1.72
CA LEU A 85 -3.31 -3.07 -1.78
C LEU A 85 -2.82 -3.98 -2.91
N LEU A 86 -3.47 -5.13 -3.14
CA LEU A 86 -3.11 -6.06 -4.22
C LEU A 86 -3.45 -5.47 -5.61
N ASP A 87 -4.56 -4.75 -5.69
CA ASP A 87 -4.96 -4.03 -6.90
C ASP A 87 -3.98 -2.89 -7.23
N LEU A 88 -3.52 -2.15 -6.21
CA LEU A 88 -2.46 -1.15 -6.35
C LEU A 88 -1.14 -1.77 -6.83
N ASP A 89 -0.74 -2.91 -6.25
CA ASP A 89 0.47 -3.64 -6.70
C ASP A 89 0.39 -4.04 -8.17
N THR A 90 -0.79 -4.48 -8.62
CA THR A 90 -1.06 -4.83 -10.02
C THR A 90 -1.05 -3.61 -10.94
N LEU A 91 -1.64 -2.49 -10.52
CA LEU A 91 -1.58 -1.24 -11.27
C LEU A 91 -0.13 -0.78 -11.46
N LEU A 92 0.63 -0.74 -10.38
CA LEU A 92 2.01 -0.25 -10.40
C LEU A 92 2.95 -1.17 -11.18
N LEU A 93 2.60 -2.47 -11.31
CA LEU A 93 3.34 -3.39 -12.16
C LEU A 93 3.28 -2.99 -13.64
N SER A 94 2.27 -2.22 -14.06
CA SER A 94 2.04 -1.87 -15.46
C SER A 94 2.85 -0.66 -15.97
N ASP A 95 3.67 -0.04 -15.12
CA ASP A 95 4.49 1.12 -15.48
C ASP A 95 5.93 0.97 -14.94
N PRO A 96 6.97 1.19 -15.77
CA PRO A 96 8.36 0.94 -15.40
C PRO A 96 8.88 1.80 -14.23
N HIS A 97 8.22 2.91 -13.93
CA HIS A 97 8.69 3.85 -12.89
C HIS A 97 8.28 3.43 -11.46
N PHE A 98 7.47 2.37 -11.32
CA PHE A 98 6.96 1.91 -10.03
C PHE A 98 7.38 0.48 -9.69
N LEU A 99 8.50 0.00 -10.23
CA LEU A 99 8.95 -1.40 -10.08
C LEU A 99 10.05 -1.53 -9.02
N LEU A 100 9.80 -2.34 -7.97
CA LEU A 100 10.83 -2.72 -7.02
C LEU A 100 11.98 -3.49 -7.69
N GLY A 101 11.67 -4.32 -8.70
CA GLY A 101 12.69 -5.12 -9.40
C GLY A 101 13.78 -4.25 -10.03
N LYS A 102 13.40 -3.12 -10.63
CA LYS A 102 14.37 -2.18 -11.22
C LYS A 102 15.34 -1.64 -10.17
N TRP A 103 14.83 -1.20 -9.01
CA TRP A 103 15.63 -0.71 -7.90
C TRP A 103 16.63 -1.77 -7.39
N LEU A 104 16.18 -3.02 -7.23
CA LEU A 104 17.02 -4.09 -6.71
C LEU A 104 18.06 -4.59 -7.71
N GLU A 105 17.71 -4.71 -9.00
CA GLU A 105 18.68 -5.07 -10.03
C GLU A 105 19.71 -3.98 -10.26
N ASP A 106 19.32 -2.70 -10.19
CA ASP A 106 20.26 -1.58 -10.28
C ASP A 106 21.26 -1.62 -9.12
N ALA A 107 20.81 -1.84 -7.89
CA ALA A 107 21.71 -1.98 -6.75
C ALA A 107 22.68 -3.16 -6.92
N LYS A 108 22.20 -4.32 -7.38
CA LYS A 108 23.06 -5.49 -7.65
C LYS A 108 24.06 -5.23 -8.76
N SER A 109 23.70 -4.46 -9.78
CA SER A 109 24.58 -4.18 -10.92
C SER A 109 25.85 -3.43 -10.54
N LEU A 110 25.86 -2.76 -9.38
CA LEU A 110 27.02 -2.03 -8.85
C LEU A 110 28.08 -2.97 -8.24
N GLY A 111 27.74 -4.22 -7.92
CA GLY A 111 28.67 -5.17 -7.30
C GLY A 111 29.46 -5.97 -8.33
N TYR A 112 30.76 -6.16 -8.10
CA TYR A 112 31.65 -6.94 -8.98
C TYR A 112 31.61 -8.43 -8.65
N ILE A 113 31.53 -8.76 -7.37
CA ILE A 113 31.46 -10.15 -6.89
C ILE A 113 30.12 -10.46 -6.24
N ASP A 114 29.76 -11.73 -6.15
CA ASP A 114 28.47 -12.14 -5.59
C ASP A 114 28.22 -11.59 -4.19
N GLN A 115 29.24 -11.59 -3.32
CA GLN A 115 29.15 -11.06 -1.96
C GLN A 115 28.68 -9.59 -1.95
N GLU A 116 29.21 -8.76 -2.84
CA GLU A 116 28.84 -7.34 -2.96
C GLU A 116 27.41 -7.21 -3.49
N LYS A 117 27.02 -8.00 -4.49
CA LYS A 117 25.65 -7.99 -5.03
C LYS A 117 24.63 -8.33 -3.94
N LYS A 118 24.92 -9.30 -3.08
CA LYS A 118 24.06 -9.64 -1.93
C LYS A 118 23.95 -8.48 -0.94
N LEU A 119 25.08 -7.84 -0.63
CA LEU A 119 25.13 -6.70 0.29
C LEU A 119 24.36 -5.49 -0.26
N TYR A 120 24.49 -5.19 -1.54
CA TYR A 120 23.80 -4.06 -2.17
C TYR A 120 22.30 -4.32 -2.31
N GLU A 121 21.87 -5.55 -2.58
CA GLU A 121 20.45 -5.89 -2.54
C GLU A 121 19.88 -5.75 -1.12
N TYR A 122 20.60 -6.22 -0.10
CA TYR A 122 20.22 -6.02 1.31
C TYR A 122 20.07 -4.52 1.63
N ASN A 123 21.08 -3.70 1.28
CA ASN A 123 21.04 -2.26 1.51
C ASN A 123 19.85 -1.60 0.79
N ALA A 124 19.58 -2.01 -0.45
CA ALA A 124 18.48 -1.48 -1.26
C ALA A 124 17.10 -1.80 -0.67
N ARG A 125 16.90 -3.02 -0.17
CA ARG A 125 15.67 -3.42 0.56
C ARG A 125 15.54 -2.70 1.88
N ASN A 126 16.61 -2.70 2.69
CA ASN A 126 16.65 -2.07 4.00
C ASN A 126 16.33 -0.57 3.91
N GLN A 127 16.94 0.16 2.98
CA GLN A 127 16.75 1.60 2.81
C GLN A 127 15.29 1.99 2.61
N VAL A 128 14.52 1.25 1.80
CA VAL A 128 13.11 1.58 1.52
C VAL A 128 12.13 0.98 2.53
N THR A 129 12.63 0.32 3.59
CA THR A 129 11.83 -0.36 4.62
C THR A 129 12.32 -0.04 6.03
N LEU A 130 13.15 -0.89 6.65
CA LEU A 130 13.59 -0.77 8.05
C LEU A 130 14.54 0.41 8.30
N TRP A 131 15.25 0.87 7.27
CA TRP A 131 16.27 1.93 7.27
C TRP A 131 17.52 1.66 8.13
N GLY A 132 17.46 0.71 9.05
CA GLY A 132 18.60 0.15 9.76
C GLY A 132 18.37 -1.32 10.14
N PRO A 133 19.34 -1.96 10.84
CA PRO A 133 19.33 -3.40 11.09
C PRO A 133 18.16 -3.87 11.95
N ASP A 134 17.67 -3.02 12.86
CA ASP A 134 16.60 -3.37 13.81
C ASP A 134 15.34 -2.52 13.65
N GLY A 135 15.25 -1.71 12.60
CA GLY A 135 14.08 -0.88 12.32
C GLY A 135 14.11 0.46 13.04
N GLU A 136 15.27 1.13 13.03
CA GLU A 136 15.49 2.38 13.74
C GLU A 136 14.62 3.52 13.21
N ILE A 137 14.33 3.53 11.91
CA ILE A 137 13.48 4.54 11.25
C ILE A 137 12.57 3.89 10.20
N VAL A 138 11.77 2.91 10.65
CA VAL A 138 10.86 2.12 9.80
C VAL A 138 10.02 3.02 8.89
N ASP A 139 9.93 2.64 7.62
CA ASP A 139 9.15 3.26 6.55
C ASP A 139 9.54 4.71 6.16
N TYR A 140 10.64 5.24 6.68
CA TYR A 140 11.06 6.63 6.40
C TYR A 140 11.22 6.92 4.90
N ALA A 141 11.91 6.05 4.18
CA ALA A 141 12.07 6.15 2.73
C ALA A 141 11.13 5.19 1.98
N SER A 142 9.94 4.95 2.53
CA SER A 142 8.90 4.12 1.91
C SER A 142 8.61 4.52 0.46
N LYS A 143 8.16 3.55 -0.31
CA LYS A 143 7.78 3.69 -1.72
C LYS A 143 6.47 2.97 -1.97
N GLN A 144 5.71 3.46 -2.92
CA GLN A 144 4.59 2.71 -3.49
C GLN A 144 5.05 2.10 -4.79
N TRP A 145 5.66 0.92 -4.69
CA TRP A 145 6.16 0.15 -5.82
C TRP A 145 5.50 -1.21 -5.86
N SER A 146 5.26 -1.70 -7.06
CA SER A 146 4.91 -3.10 -7.29
C SER A 146 6.03 -4.01 -6.79
N GLY A 147 5.67 -5.16 -6.21
CA GLY A 147 6.55 -6.02 -5.45
C GLY A 147 6.64 -5.59 -3.99
N LEU A 148 6.83 -4.30 -3.69
CA LEU A 148 6.90 -3.83 -2.30
C LEU A 148 5.51 -3.81 -1.65
N LEU A 149 4.47 -3.36 -2.35
CA LEU A 149 3.08 -3.41 -1.85
C LEU A 149 2.65 -4.84 -1.51
N LYS A 150 2.81 -5.78 -2.43
CA LYS A 150 2.39 -7.17 -2.23
C LYS A 150 3.24 -7.94 -1.22
N ASN A 151 4.56 -7.73 -1.19
CA ASN A 151 5.47 -8.60 -0.43
C ASN A 151 5.98 -8.00 0.88
N TYR A 152 5.78 -6.70 1.10
CA TYR A 152 6.12 -6.04 2.36
C TYR A 152 4.88 -5.43 3.03
N TYR A 153 4.13 -4.56 2.36
CA TYR A 153 3.03 -3.84 3.02
C TYR A 153 1.78 -4.72 3.26
N TYR A 154 1.35 -5.51 2.27
CA TYR A 154 0.20 -6.40 2.40
C TYR A 154 0.33 -7.41 3.56
N PRO A 155 1.42 -8.17 3.72
CA PRO A 155 1.54 -9.12 4.84
C PRO A 155 1.52 -8.44 6.21
N ARG A 156 2.07 -7.21 6.34
CA ARG A 156 1.95 -6.41 7.58
C ARG A 156 0.48 -6.09 7.87
N TRP A 157 -0.26 -5.60 6.87
CA TRP A 157 -1.68 -5.28 7.01
C TRP A 157 -2.51 -6.52 7.33
N LYS A 158 -2.22 -7.64 6.68
CA LYS A 158 -2.90 -8.91 6.91
C LYS A 158 -2.71 -9.40 8.34
N LEU A 159 -1.47 -9.37 8.86
CA LEU A 159 -1.16 -9.72 10.24
C LEU A 159 -1.95 -8.84 11.22
N PHE A 160 -1.97 -7.53 10.99
CA PHE A 160 -2.74 -6.60 11.83
C PHE A 160 -4.24 -6.92 11.83
N VAL A 161 -4.84 -7.10 10.64
CA VAL A 161 -6.25 -7.47 10.48
C VAL A 161 -6.57 -8.78 11.18
N ASP A 162 -5.72 -9.80 11.05
CA ASP A 162 -5.93 -11.10 11.66
C ASP A 162 -5.90 -11.03 13.19
N MET A 163 -4.96 -10.26 13.76
CA MET A 163 -4.87 -10.07 15.20
C MET A 163 -6.09 -9.31 15.76
N LEU A 164 -6.55 -8.27 15.07
CA LEU A 164 -7.78 -7.57 15.45
C LEU A 164 -9.00 -8.48 15.35
N LYS A 165 -9.08 -9.31 14.30
CA LYS A 165 -10.16 -10.28 14.15
C LYS A 165 -10.19 -11.31 15.28
N ALA A 166 -9.03 -11.83 15.67
CA ALA A 166 -8.90 -12.78 16.77
C ALA A 166 -9.35 -12.17 18.11
N ASP A 167 -9.10 -10.89 18.32
CA ASP A 167 -9.62 -10.14 19.47
C ASP A 167 -11.14 -9.96 19.39
N LEU A 168 -11.67 -9.59 18.21
CA LEU A 168 -13.11 -9.46 18.01
C LEU A 168 -13.88 -10.76 18.26
N THR A 169 -13.27 -11.92 17.98
CA THR A 169 -13.85 -13.25 18.24
C THR A 169 -13.53 -13.79 19.63
N ASN A 170 -12.97 -12.97 20.53
CA ASN A 170 -12.55 -13.32 21.90
C ASN A 170 -11.58 -14.52 21.96
N THR A 171 -10.81 -14.74 20.90
CA THR A 171 -9.81 -15.81 20.83
C THR A 171 -8.49 -15.38 21.48
N THR A 172 -8.07 -14.14 21.26
CA THR A 172 -6.86 -13.57 21.87
C THR A 172 -6.93 -12.05 21.86
N SER A 173 -6.68 -11.40 22.99
CA SER A 173 -6.71 -9.94 23.07
C SER A 173 -5.60 -9.28 22.24
N PHE A 174 -5.94 -8.20 21.54
CA PHE A 174 -4.97 -7.43 20.76
C PHE A 174 -3.91 -6.79 21.68
N SER A 175 -2.66 -6.82 21.24
CA SER A 175 -1.54 -6.17 21.92
C SER A 175 -0.62 -5.55 20.88
N GLN A 176 -0.44 -4.23 20.98
CA GLN A 176 0.44 -3.49 20.09
C GLN A 176 1.87 -4.03 20.12
N ALA A 177 2.43 -4.27 21.31
CA ALA A 177 3.78 -4.80 21.46
C ALA A 177 3.95 -6.20 20.82
N LYS A 178 2.93 -7.06 20.92
CA LYS A 178 2.96 -8.37 20.23
C LYS A 178 2.89 -8.21 18.72
N TYR A 179 2.07 -7.29 18.22
CA TYR A 179 2.00 -7.00 16.80
C TYR A 179 3.36 -6.48 16.30
N ASP A 180 3.95 -5.50 16.99
CA ASP A 180 5.24 -4.88 16.62
C ASP A 180 6.37 -5.92 16.59
N GLN A 181 6.39 -6.83 17.57
CA GLN A 181 7.34 -7.94 17.58
C GLN A 181 7.10 -8.89 16.39
N GLN A 182 5.86 -9.37 16.22
CA GLN A 182 5.53 -10.35 15.20
C GLN A 182 5.74 -9.81 13.78
N VAL A 183 5.38 -8.55 13.53
CA VAL A 183 5.54 -7.96 12.20
C VAL A 183 7.01 -7.80 11.84
N LEU A 184 7.85 -7.40 12.79
CA LEU A 184 9.30 -7.29 12.60
C LEU A 184 9.92 -8.66 12.28
N GLU A 185 9.58 -9.67 13.07
CA GLU A 185 10.16 -11.02 12.96
C GLU A 185 9.66 -11.81 11.75
N THR A 186 8.38 -11.68 11.40
CA THR A 186 7.73 -12.55 10.39
C THR A 186 7.59 -11.89 9.02
N VAL A 187 7.73 -10.57 8.93
CA VAL A 187 7.56 -9.83 7.67
C VAL A 187 8.75 -8.94 7.37
N GLU A 188 9.09 -8.01 8.27
CA GLU A 188 9.98 -6.91 7.91
C GLU A 188 11.45 -7.34 7.80
N LYS A 189 11.96 -8.09 8.78
CA LYS A 189 13.30 -8.71 8.69
C LYS A 189 13.37 -9.73 7.56
N PRO A 190 12.44 -10.72 7.43
CA PRO A 190 12.47 -11.65 6.31
C PRO A 190 12.50 -10.99 4.95
N PHE A 191 11.69 -9.96 4.70
CA PHE A 191 11.71 -9.22 3.43
C PHE A 191 13.08 -8.59 3.14
N THR A 192 13.75 -8.05 4.16
CA THR A 192 15.05 -7.39 4.03
C THR A 192 16.17 -8.36 3.64
N PHE A 193 16.15 -9.58 4.19
CA PHE A 193 17.15 -10.62 3.90
C PHE A 193 16.78 -11.54 2.74
N ASP A 194 15.53 -11.48 2.27
CA ASP A 194 15.03 -12.25 1.14
C ASP A 194 15.79 -11.92 -0.17
N ARG A 195 15.81 -12.90 -1.08
CA ARG A 195 16.52 -12.84 -2.38
C ARG A 195 15.60 -13.15 -3.56
N SER A 196 14.29 -13.12 -3.36
CA SER A 196 13.31 -13.31 -4.42
C SER A 196 13.45 -12.19 -5.45
N THR A 197 13.38 -12.54 -6.73
CA THR A 197 13.46 -11.58 -7.82
C THR A 197 12.09 -10.99 -8.13
N PHE A 198 12.09 -9.77 -8.67
CA PHE A 198 10.88 -9.07 -9.09
C PHE A 198 11.01 -8.62 -10.54
N PRO A 199 9.89 -8.47 -11.27
CA PRO A 199 9.92 -7.96 -12.65
C PRO A 199 10.65 -6.60 -12.75
N THR A 200 11.52 -6.48 -13.74
CA THR A 200 12.18 -5.21 -14.14
C THR A 200 11.48 -4.52 -15.29
N GLU A 201 10.60 -5.24 -15.98
CA GLU A 201 9.78 -4.74 -17.08
C GLU A 201 8.31 -4.69 -16.68
N PRO A 202 7.55 -3.69 -17.16
CA PRO A 202 6.15 -3.55 -16.83
C PRO A 202 5.32 -4.70 -17.39
N GLN A 203 4.26 -5.07 -16.67
CA GLN A 203 3.31 -6.09 -17.10
C GLN A 203 1.87 -5.59 -16.98
N GLY A 204 1.07 -5.86 -18.01
CA GLY A 204 -0.32 -5.43 -18.10
C GLY A 204 -0.50 -4.12 -18.85
N ASP A 205 -1.77 -3.77 -19.10
CA ASP A 205 -2.17 -2.54 -19.79
C ASP A 205 -2.64 -1.54 -18.74
N SER A 206 -1.86 -0.48 -18.54
CA SER A 206 -2.14 0.55 -17.54
C SER A 206 -3.47 1.27 -17.77
N LEU A 207 -3.87 1.53 -19.03
CA LEU A 207 -5.16 2.16 -19.32
C LEU A 207 -6.32 1.25 -18.93
N LYS A 208 -6.24 -0.02 -19.30
CA LYS A 208 -7.26 -1.02 -18.95
C LYS A 208 -7.37 -1.20 -17.43
N LEU A 209 -6.23 -1.29 -16.74
CA LEU A 209 -6.17 -1.43 -15.29
C LEU A 209 -6.77 -0.21 -14.60
N VAL A 210 -6.39 1.01 -15.00
CA VAL A 210 -6.95 2.24 -14.44
C VAL A 210 -8.47 2.30 -14.61
N ARG A 211 -9.00 1.97 -15.80
CA ARG A 211 -10.46 1.95 -16.03
C ARG A 211 -11.19 0.93 -15.17
N ASN A 212 -10.60 -0.25 -15.00
CA ASN A 212 -11.16 -1.30 -14.13
C ASN A 212 -11.18 -0.85 -12.66
N LEU A 213 -10.08 -0.26 -12.18
CA LEU A 213 -9.96 0.23 -10.82
C LEU A 213 -10.87 1.43 -10.56
N TYR A 214 -10.99 2.34 -11.52
CA TYR A 214 -11.93 3.44 -11.47
C TYR A 214 -13.37 2.94 -11.33
N THR A 215 -13.77 1.98 -12.18
CA THR A 215 -15.10 1.36 -12.11
C THR A 215 -15.34 0.68 -10.75
N LYS A 216 -14.33 -0.01 -10.21
CA LYS A 216 -14.42 -0.72 -8.92
C LYS A 216 -14.50 0.23 -7.72
N TYR A 217 -13.68 1.27 -7.70
CA TYR A 217 -13.43 2.06 -6.49
C TYR A 217 -14.05 3.46 -6.49
N ARG A 218 -14.28 4.08 -7.64
CA ARG A 218 -14.87 5.43 -7.67
C ARG A 218 -16.24 5.50 -7.00
N PRO A 219 -17.18 4.55 -7.20
CA PRO A 219 -18.46 4.57 -6.47
C PRO A 219 -18.28 4.54 -4.95
N ILE A 220 -17.29 3.78 -4.45
CA ILE A 220 -16.99 3.67 -3.02
C ILE A 220 -16.48 5.01 -2.46
N THR A 221 -15.62 5.71 -3.22
CA THR A 221 -15.14 7.04 -2.80
C THR A 221 -16.28 8.07 -2.70
N VAL A 222 -17.28 8.02 -3.59
CA VAL A 222 -18.46 8.90 -3.53
C VAL A 222 -19.30 8.60 -2.30
N GLN A 223 -19.55 7.32 -2.01
CA GLN A 223 -20.30 6.92 -0.82
C GLN A 223 -19.62 7.43 0.46
N LEU A 224 -18.30 7.24 0.58
CA LEU A 224 -17.54 7.67 1.75
C LEU A 224 -17.56 9.19 1.95
N LEU A 225 -17.49 9.99 0.88
CA LEU A 225 -17.58 11.45 0.99
C LEU A 225 -18.96 11.95 1.46
N ASN A 226 -20.02 11.18 1.22
CA ASN A 226 -21.38 11.54 1.64
C ASN A 226 -21.67 11.19 3.10
N GLU A 227 -20.88 10.30 3.71
CA GLU A 227 -20.95 9.99 5.14
C GLU A 227 -20.34 11.18 5.92
N LYS A 228 -21.17 11.95 6.63
CA LYS A 228 -20.75 13.18 7.36
C LYS A 228 -19.68 12.96 8.46
N SER A 229 -19.27 11.72 8.72
CA SER A 229 -18.29 11.33 9.75
C SER A 229 -16.82 11.53 9.35
N TYR A 230 -16.54 12.04 8.14
CA TYR A 230 -15.19 12.14 7.60
C TYR A 230 -14.60 13.56 7.62
N TYR A 231 -15.35 14.56 8.10
CA TYR A 231 -14.90 15.94 8.33
C TYR A 231 -14.89 16.29 9.82
#